data_AF-A0A964VBW0-F1
#
_entry.id   AF-A0A964VBW0-F1
#
_cell.length_a   1.000
_cell.length_b   1.000
_cell.length_c   1.000
_cell.angle_alpha   90.00
_cell.angle_beta   90.00
_cell.angle_gamma   90.00
#
_symmetry.space_group_name_H-M   'P 1'
#
loop_
_entity.id
_entity.type
_entity.pdbx_description
1 polymer ?
#
loop_
_entity_poly.entity_id
_entity_poly.type
_entity_poly.pdbx_seq_one_letter_code
_entity_poly.pdbx_strand_id
1 'polypeptide(L)'
;QAANGASFLITPEIVQAWEKKYRPLGPGDVVLFKSGYSDRYYKPLALGGERFVHTVLRKETPGWPAPTPECMEYLAGKKVMSLGLDGASMGPVPDLAVATHQAGGKHGMIWTECASNLGSLPTTGSVYCLFPAKHAGGSGGEARAVGITDPVLAKRLAASARAKRILDLSVTLDENLPVTWPGASPGEEASRYVAKTLNAFSKARGPYFARTHLLDGNAGTHAVPPAFSLPPKGFNNDRYSASVRKTLADYEAKYGKRGFSAITAEKIPLKQTLGEAHLVDVSDLAGSTKKEEWPKSPLITLARVKQHEKTRPFLPGEVVLFKTGYTDLKFKPLPDLPDMDALMAAPLAGKAEGWPAIEPAAVAYLAEKGIRCLGTDGPTLGGVDENNAMQVYWLAADKGIIPVEFLTNLGKLPEKGAFFLFAPIRVQGNHGGYGRALAAY
;
A
#
# COMPACT_ATOMS: atom_id res chain seq x y z
N GLN A 1 -19.05 23.94 -22.16
CA GLN A 1 -18.83 24.03 -20.71
C GLN A 1 -20.19 23.85 -20.04
N ALA A 2 -20.28 23.15 -18.90
CA ALA A 2 -21.56 22.97 -18.20
C ALA A 2 -21.96 24.23 -17.43
N ALA A 3 -23.25 24.35 -17.08
CA ALA A 3 -23.75 25.40 -16.20
C ALA A 3 -23.22 25.22 -14.75
N ASN A 4 -23.30 26.28 -13.94
CA ASN A 4 -22.93 26.18 -12.53
C ASN A 4 -23.79 25.16 -11.79
N GLY A 5 -23.16 24.32 -10.96
CA GLY A 5 -23.82 23.22 -10.26
C GLY A 5 -24.13 21.99 -11.12
N ALA A 6 -23.76 21.98 -12.40
CA ALA A 6 -23.96 20.86 -13.31
C ALA A 6 -22.65 20.32 -13.85
N SER A 7 -22.57 19.00 -14.00
CA SER A 7 -21.46 18.30 -14.66
C SER A 7 -21.53 18.41 -16.18
N PHE A 8 -20.37 18.34 -16.85
CA PHE A 8 -20.35 18.02 -18.27
C PHE A 8 -20.60 16.51 -18.43
N LEU A 9 -21.59 16.14 -19.23
CA LEU A 9 -22.00 14.74 -19.39
C LEU A 9 -21.13 14.04 -20.42
N ILE A 10 -20.49 12.94 -20.01
CA ILE A 10 -19.75 12.06 -20.91
C ILE A 10 -20.72 10.99 -21.42
N THR A 11 -21.15 11.13 -22.66
CA THR A 11 -22.13 10.24 -23.29
C THR A 11 -21.44 9.10 -24.07
N PRO A 12 -22.17 8.05 -24.48
CA PRO A 12 -21.62 6.99 -25.33
C PRO A 12 -20.96 7.52 -26.61
N GLU A 13 -21.50 8.58 -27.22
CA GLU A 13 -20.99 9.16 -28.47
C GLU A 13 -19.56 9.71 -28.30
N ILE A 14 -19.24 10.25 -27.11
CA ILE A 14 -17.89 10.73 -26.80
C ILE A 14 -16.91 9.54 -26.75
N VAL A 15 -17.32 8.42 -26.16
CA VAL A 15 -16.51 7.20 -26.11
C VAL A 15 -16.34 6.60 -27.51
N GLN A 16 -17.42 6.54 -28.30
CA GLN A 16 -17.40 6.05 -29.68
C GLN A 16 -16.49 6.91 -30.57
N ALA A 17 -16.52 8.23 -30.41
CA ALA A 17 -15.62 9.14 -31.11
C ALA A 17 -14.16 8.89 -30.74
N TRP A 18 -13.87 8.62 -29.46
CA TRP A 18 -12.55 8.20 -29.00
C TRP A 18 -12.13 6.86 -29.64
N GLU A 19 -13.02 5.87 -29.66
CA GLU A 19 -12.73 4.55 -30.25
C GLU A 19 -12.41 4.66 -31.75
N LYS A 20 -13.16 5.49 -32.49
CA LYS A 20 -12.93 5.76 -33.92
C LYS A 20 -11.56 6.40 -34.17
N LYS A 21 -11.09 7.24 -33.25
CA LYS A 21 -9.81 7.94 -33.38
C LYS A 21 -8.61 7.08 -33.01
N TYR A 22 -8.76 6.19 -32.03
CA TYR A 22 -7.63 5.46 -31.43
C TYR A 22 -7.71 3.96 -31.65
N ARG A 23 -8.68 3.29 -31.04
CA ARG A 23 -8.98 1.86 -31.24
C ARG A 23 -10.31 1.50 -30.55
N PRO A 24 -10.98 0.41 -30.97
CA PRO A 24 -12.10 -0.13 -30.19
C PRO A 24 -11.65 -0.56 -28.79
N LEU A 25 -12.52 -0.34 -27.80
CA LEU A 25 -12.43 -0.84 -26.44
C LEU A 25 -12.94 -2.28 -26.36
N GLY A 26 -12.46 -3.03 -25.37
CA GLY A 26 -12.92 -4.39 -25.13
C GLY A 26 -12.55 -4.96 -23.76
N PRO A 27 -12.75 -6.28 -23.58
CA PRO A 27 -12.53 -6.95 -22.31
C PRO A 27 -11.12 -6.75 -21.75
N GLY A 28 -11.07 -6.33 -20.48
CA GLY A 28 -9.82 -6.08 -19.76
C GLY A 28 -9.19 -4.70 -20.01
N ASP A 29 -9.82 -3.84 -20.82
CA ASP A 29 -9.46 -2.42 -20.86
C ASP A 29 -9.88 -1.71 -19.57
N VAL A 30 -9.08 -0.73 -19.18
CA VAL A 30 -9.42 0.25 -18.13
C VAL A 30 -9.63 1.60 -18.79
N VAL A 31 -10.80 2.21 -18.59
CA VAL A 31 -11.11 3.53 -19.18
C VAL A 31 -10.90 4.61 -18.12
N LEU A 32 -9.97 5.52 -18.38
CA LEU A 32 -9.69 6.66 -17.51
C LEU A 32 -10.17 7.95 -18.18
N PHE A 33 -11.24 8.56 -17.67
CA PHE A 33 -11.76 9.83 -18.15
C PHE A 33 -10.87 10.98 -17.65
N LYS A 34 -9.93 11.38 -18.49
CA LYS A 34 -9.06 12.54 -18.25
C LYS A 34 -9.75 13.82 -18.70
N SER A 35 -10.06 14.70 -17.76
CA SER A 35 -10.60 16.04 -18.02
C SER A 35 -9.67 17.19 -17.63
N GLY A 36 -8.61 16.89 -16.86
CA GLY A 36 -7.73 17.88 -16.23
C GLY A 36 -8.36 18.54 -15.00
N TYR A 37 -9.41 17.96 -14.42
CA TYR A 37 -10.14 18.59 -13.31
C TYR A 37 -9.29 18.64 -12.02
N SER A 38 -8.70 17.52 -11.61
CA SER A 38 -7.79 17.50 -10.46
C SER A 38 -6.54 18.34 -10.70
N ASP A 39 -5.96 18.33 -11.90
CA ASP A 39 -4.81 19.18 -12.25
C ASP A 39 -5.09 20.68 -12.03
N ARG A 40 -6.35 21.12 -12.20
CA ARG A 40 -6.76 22.53 -12.02
C ARG A 40 -7.20 22.87 -10.60
N TYR A 41 -7.89 21.97 -9.94
CA TYR A 41 -8.70 22.30 -8.76
C TYR A 41 -8.36 21.51 -7.50
N TYR A 42 -7.56 20.44 -7.59
CA TYR A 42 -7.08 19.74 -6.39
C TYR A 42 -5.95 20.56 -5.74
N LYS A 43 -6.33 21.39 -4.77
CA LYS A 43 -5.46 22.34 -4.06
C LYS A 43 -5.76 22.32 -2.56
N PRO A 44 -4.87 22.83 -1.70
CA PRO A 44 -5.20 23.11 -0.31
C PRO A 44 -6.47 23.96 -0.20
N LEU A 45 -7.32 23.70 0.80
CA LEU A 45 -8.57 24.45 0.99
C LEU A 45 -8.33 25.96 1.08
N ALA A 46 -7.29 26.38 1.81
CA ALA A 46 -6.87 27.78 1.93
C ALA A 46 -6.40 28.43 0.61
N LEU A 47 -6.15 27.64 -0.43
CA LEU A 47 -5.72 28.10 -1.76
C LEU A 47 -6.80 27.85 -2.82
N GLY A 48 -8.07 27.92 -2.42
CA GLY A 48 -9.23 27.73 -3.31
C GLY A 48 -9.55 26.26 -3.62
N GLY A 49 -9.03 25.31 -2.84
CA GLY A 49 -9.33 23.87 -2.99
C GLY A 49 -10.81 23.52 -2.84
N GLU A 50 -11.61 24.40 -2.21
CA GLU A 50 -13.06 24.28 -2.18
C GLU A 50 -13.70 24.19 -3.58
N ARG A 51 -13.01 24.69 -4.62
CA ARG A 51 -13.42 24.59 -6.02
C ARG A 51 -13.60 23.16 -6.48
N PHE A 52 -12.88 22.21 -5.88
CA PHE A 52 -12.92 20.81 -6.28
C PHE A 52 -14.33 20.21 -6.10
N VAL A 53 -15.03 20.54 -5.00
CA VAL A 53 -16.37 20.02 -4.67
C VAL A 53 -17.33 21.09 -4.16
N HIS A 54 -16.94 21.88 -3.15
CA HIS A 54 -17.88 22.69 -2.37
C HIS A 54 -18.56 23.79 -3.18
N THR A 55 -17.82 24.51 -4.03
CA THR A 55 -18.41 25.58 -4.87
C THR A 55 -19.34 25.02 -5.95
N VAL A 56 -19.10 23.78 -6.39
CA VAL A 56 -19.99 23.06 -7.30
C VAL A 56 -21.31 22.75 -6.59
N LEU A 57 -21.25 22.19 -5.38
CA LEU A 57 -22.46 21.85 -4.61
C LEU A 57 -23.26 23.10 -4.21
N ARG A 58 -22.59 24.24 -4.02
CA ARG A 58 -23.23 25.56 -3.82
C ARG A 58 -23.76 26.19 -5.11
N LYS A 59 -23.58 25.55 -6.27
CA LYS A 59 -23.97 26.04 -7.60
C LYS A 59 -23.31 27.37 -7.99
N GLU A 60 -22.12 27.62 -7.48
CA GLU A 60 -21.31 28.82 -7.80
C GLU A 60 -20.41 28.58 -9.02
N THR A 61 -20.08 27.32 -9.32
CA THR A 61 -19.18 26.94 -10.42
C THR A 61 -19.62 25.65 -11.11
N PRO A 62 -19.20 25.36 -12.36
CA PRO A 62 -19.54 24.11 -13.04
C PRO A 62 -18.91 22.89 -12.37
N GLY A 63 -19.60 21.75 -12.44
CA GLY A 63 -19.14 20.48 -11.91
C GLY A 63 -18.02 19.82 -12.71
N TRP A 64 -17.54 18.69 -12.20
CA TRP A 64 -16.58 17.83 -12.89
C TRP A 64 -17.26 17.07 -14.04
N PRO A 65 -16.55 16.78 -15.15
CA PRO A 65 -17.04 15.87 -16.17
C PRO A 65 -17.23 14.45 -15.62
N ALA A 66 -18.33 13.80 -15.96
CA ALA A 66 -18.67 12.46 -15.48
C ALA A 66 -19.54 11.70 -16.49
N PRO A 67 -19.46 10.35 -16.55
CA PRO A 67 -20.28 9.55 -17.45
C PRO A 67 -21.77 9.54 -17.09
N THR A 68 -22.60 9.51 -18.13
CA THR A 68 -24.04 9.26 -17.96
C THR A 68 -24.30 7.77 -17.68
N PRO A 69 -25.49 7.40 -17.18
CA PRO A 69 -25.89 6.00 -17.05
C PRO A 69 -25.74 5.21 -18.36
N GLU A 70 -26.11 5.80 -19.49
CA GLU A 70 -26.00 5.18 -20.82
C GLU A 70 -24.54 4.93 -21.21
N CYS A 71 -23.62 5.83 -20.84
CA CYS A 71 -22.19 5.62 -21.03
C CYS A 71 -21.68 4.43 -20.19
N MET A 72 -22.20 4.23 -18.97
CA MET A 72 -21.84 3.07 -18.14
C MET A 72 -22.38 1.77 -18.77
N GLU A 73 -23.63 1.74 -19.23
CA GLU A 73 -24.21 0.57 -19.93
C GLU A 73 -23.42 0.25 -21.20
N TYR A 74 -23.04 1.28 -21.97
CA TYR A 74 -22.25 1.12 -23.18
C TYR A 74 -20.91 0.45 -22.91
N LEU A 75 -20.18 0.92 -21.89
CA LEU A 75 -18.89 0.36 -21.48
C LEU A 75 -19.04 -1.06 -20.91
N ALA A 76 -20.09 -1.31 -20.13
CA ALA A 76 -20.41 -2.65 -19.65
C ALA A 76 -20.72 -3.63 -20.79
N GLY A 77 -21.44 -3.19 -21.83
CA GLY A 77 -21.68 -3.97 -23.04
C GLY A 77 -20.39 -4.34 -23.79
N LYS A 78 -19.33 -3.53 -23.67
CA LYS A 78 -17.97 -3.83 -24.18
C LYS A 78 -17.13 -4.68 -23.21
N LYS A 79 -17.67 -5.03 -22.04
CA LYS A 79 -16.98 -5.72 -20.92
C LYS A 79 -15.79 -4.92 -20.37
N VAL A 80 -15.87 -3.60 -20.41
CA VAL A 80 -14.94 -2.70 -19.71
C VAL A 80 -15.40 -2.60 -18.26
N MET A 81 -14.70 -3.29 -17.36
CA MET A 81 -15.16 -3.46 -15.97
C MET A 81 -14.46 -2.54 -14.97
N SER A 82 -13.46 -1.79 -15.41
CA SER A 82 -12.68 -0.90 -14.54
C SER A 82 -12.58 0.47 -15.16
N LEU A 83 -12.93 1.49 -14.38
CA LEU A 83 -12.91 2.88 -14.81
C LEU A 83 -12.10 3.77 -13.87
N GLY A 84 -11.87 5.01 -14.28
CA GLY A 84 -11.43 6.07 -13.38
C GLY A 84 -11.71 7.43 -13.97
N LEU A 85 -11.76 8.46 -13.13
CA LEU A 85 -11.82 9.85 -13.57
C LEU A 85 -11.08 10.78 -12.60
N ASP A 86 -10.70 11.95 -13.11
CA ASP A 86 -9.99 12.98 -12.33
C ASP A 86 -10.91 14.03 -11.68
N GLY A 87 -12.23 13.82 -11.78
CA GLY A 87 -13.26 14.54 -11.04
C GLY A 87 -13.55 13.97 -9.66
N ALA A 88 -14.46 14.61 -8.92
CA ALA A 88 -14.74 14.25 -7.54
C ALA A 88 -15.57 12.96 -7.39
N SER A 89 -16.40 12.63 -8.37
CA SER A 89 -17.19 11.40 -8.37
C SER A 89 -17.48 10.90 -9.79
N MET A 90 -17.66 9.58 -9.95
CA MET A 90 -18.19 8.94 -11.15
C MET A 90 -19.61 9.43 -11.47
N GLY A 91 -20.35 9.90 -10.46
CA GLY A 91 -21.69 10.44 -10.61
C GLY A 91 -21.71 11.91 -11.06
N PRO A 92 -22.44 12.25 -12.15
CA PRO A 92 -22.66 13.65 -12.51
C PRO A 92 -23.58 14.35 -11.51
N VAL A 93 -23.28 15.61 -11.19
CA VAL A 93 -24.20 16.50 -10.46
C VAL A 93 -25.11 17.24 -11.45
N PRO A 94 -26.36 17.59 -11.06
CA PRO A 94 -26.92 17.46 -9.71
C PRO A 94 -27.63 16.12 -9.40
N ASP A 95 -28.13 15.41 -10.41
CA ASP A 95 -29.20 14.41 -10.24
C ASP A 95 -28.90 13.01 -10.79
N LEU A 96 -27.86 12.87 -11.63
CA LEU A 96 -27.52 11.58 -12.24
C LEU A 96 -26.57 10.72 -11.41
N ALA A 97 -26.07 11.21 -10.28
CA ALA A 97 -25.04 10.50 -9.51
C ALA A 97 -25.45 9.06 -9.15
N VAL A 98 -26.62 8.87 -8.53
CA VAL A 98 -27.09 7.54 -8.13
C VAL A 98 -27.33 6.64 -9.35
N ALA A 99 -27.98 7.16 -10.40
CA ALA A 99 -28.26 6.40 -11.61
C ALA A 99 -26.99 5.91 -12.30
N THR A 100 -25.96 6.77 -12.41
CA THR A 100 -24.66 6.40 -13.00
C THR A 100 -23.97 5.30 -12.18
N HIS A 101 -23.98 5.40 -10.85
CA HIS A 101 -23.40 4.37 -9.98
C HIS A 101 -24.13 3.03 -10.11
N GLN A 102 -25.47 3.04 -10.16
CA GLN A 102 -26.28 1.82 -10.30
C GLN A 102 -26.11 1.17 -11.69
N ALA A 103 -26.07 1.98 -12.75
CA ALA A 103 -25.87 1.51 -14.11
C ALA A 103 -24.55 0.74 -14.26
N GLY A 104 -23.45 1.23 -13.66
CA GLY A 104 -22.19 0.48 -13.65
C GLY A 104 -22.13 -0.65 -12.62
N GLY A 105 -22.59 -0.37 -11.40
CA GLY A 105 -22.50 -1.28 -10.25
C GLY A 105 -23.27 -2.58 -10.46
N LYS A 106 -24.40 -2.56 -11.16
CA LYS A 106 -25.17 -3.79 -11.46
C LYS A 106 -24.41 -4.80 -12.33
N HIS A 107 -23.40 -4.35 -13.07
CA HIS A 107 -22.52 -5.21 -13.87
C HIS A 107 -21.26 -5.64 -13.11
N GLY A 108 -21.04 -5.12 -11.89
CA GLY A 108 -19.82 -5.35 -11.11
C GLY A 108 -18.64 -4.47 -11.52
N MET A 109 -18.90 -3.32 -12.14
CA MET A 109 -17.83 -2.36 -12.46
C MET A 109 -17.21 -1.79 -11.18
N ILE A 110 -15.91 -1.54 -11.21
CA ILE A 110 -15.16 -0.85 -10.16
C ILE A 110 -14.52 0.41 -10.73
N TRP A 111 -14.28 1.43 -9.89
CA TRP A 111 -13.64 2.64 -10.38
C TRP A 111 -12.86 3.44 -9.35
N THR A 112 -12.04 4.35 -9.89
CA THR A 112 -11.28 5.34 -9.12
C THR A 112 -11.84 6.73 -9.34
N GLU A 113 -12.32 7.34 -8.27
CA GLU A 113 -12.69 8.75 -8.23
C GLU A 113 -11.50 9.57 -7.71
N CYS A 114 -11.48 10.88 -8.00
CA CYS A 114 -10.41 11.78 -7.58
C CYS A 114 -9.01 11.37 -8.07
N ALA A 115 -8.90 10.71 -9.23
CA ALA A 115 -7.61 10.40 -9.81
C ALA A 115 -6.82 11.68 -10.12
N SER A 116 -5.50 11.62 -10.04
CA SER A 116 -4.61 12.74 -10.37
C SER A 116 -3.54 12.29 -11.34
N ASN A 117 -2.95 13.25 -12.06
CA ASN A 117 -1.86 13.00 -12.99
C ASN A 117 -2.23 12.08 -14.18
N LEU A 118 -3.51 11.98 -14.53
CA LEU A 118 -3.96 11.24 -15.72
C LEU A 118 -3.35 11.80 -17.01
N GLY A 119 -2.94 13.08 -17.02
CA GLY A 119 -2.26 13.72 -18.14
C GLY A 119 -0.87 13.16 -18.47
N SER A 120 -0.24 12.42 -17.57
CA SER A 120 1.06 11.78 -17.81
C SER A 120 0.96 10.43 -18.53
N LEU A 121 -0.25 9.90 -18.73
CA LEU A 121 -0.43 8.63 -19.42
C LEU A 121 -0.45 8.82 -20.95
N PRO A 122 0.17 7.90 -21.71
CA PRO A 122 -0.12 7.79 -23.14
C PRO A 122 -1.60 7.44 -23.34
N THR A 123 -2.15 7.76 -24.50
CA THR A 123 -3.57 7.51 -24.80
C THR A 123 -3.95 6.03 -24.67
N THR A 124 -3.04 5.11 -25.02
CA THR A 124 -3.20 3.67 -24.87
C THR A 124 -1.86 3.01 -24.53
N GLY A 125 -1.89 1.75 -24.07
CA GLY A 125 -0.70 0.91 -23.91
C GLY A 125 -0.09 0.86 -22.51
N SER A 126 -0.62 1.62 -21.54
CA SER A 126 -0.25 1.49 -20.13
C SER A 126 -1.00 0.37 -19.41
N VAL A 127 -0.41 -0.14 -18.33
CA VAL A 127 -1.13 -0.92 -17.32
C VAL A 127 -1.55 -0.01 -16.18
N TYR A 128 -2.82 -0.08 -15.81
CA TYR A 128 -3.36 0.59 -14.64
C TYR A 128 -3.43 -0.39 -13.46
N CYS A 129 -2.84 0.00 -12.34
CA CYS A 129 -2.90 -0.74 -11.08
C CYS A 129 -3.63 0.09 -10.03
N LEU A 130 -4.66 -0.50 -9.42
CA LEU A 130 -5.39 0.07 -8.29
C LEU A 130 -4.99 -0.69 -7.02
N PHE A 131 -4.38 0.00 -6.06
CA PHE A 131 -3.96 -0.56 -4.77
C PHE A 131 -4.82 -0.01 -3.63
N PRO A 132 -6.01 -0.59 -3.37
CA PRO A 132 -6.84 -0.21 -2.23
C PRO A 132 -6.36 -0.88 -0.94
N ALA A 133 -6.48 -0.20 0.18
CA ALA A 133 -6.30 -0.84 1.48
C ALA A 133 -7.31 -2.01 1.65
N LYS A 134 -6.86 -3.12 2.25
CA LYS A 134 -7.64 -4.39 2.33
C LYS A 134 -8.62 -4.40 3.51
N HIS A 135 -9.56 -3.46 3.54
CA HIS A 135 -10.57 -3.42 4.60
C HIS A 135 -11.57 -4.58 4.48
N ALA A 136 -11.76 -5.34 5.57
CA ALA A 136 -12.79 -6.37 5.64
C ALA A 136 -14.19 -5.75 5.44
N GLY A 137 -15.00 -6.33 4.54
CA GLY A 137 -16.36 -5.86 4.27
C GLY A 137 -16.45 -4.41 3.76
N GLY A 138 -15.38 -3.84 3.22
CA GLY A 138 -15.39 -2.50 2.64
C GLY A 138 -16.20 -2.43 1.33
N SER A 139 -17.00 -1.38 1.16
CA SER A 139 -17.71 -1.06 -0.10
C SER A 139 -17.00 -0.01 -0.96
N GLY A 140 -15.87 0.48 -0.48
CA GLY A 140 -15.08 1.57 -1.05
C GLY A 140 -14.02 1.99 -0.04
N GLY A 141 -13.09 2.85 -0.45
CA GLY A 141 -12.01 3.32 0.40
C GLY A 141 -10.94 4.02 -0.40
N GLU A 142 -9.94 4.51 0.31
CA GLU A 142 -8.75 5.09 -0.27
C GLU A 142 -7.90 4.05 -1.00
N ALA A 143 -7.26 4.50 -2.08
CA ALA A 143 -6.40 3.68 -2.87
C ALA A 143 -5.25 4.50 -3.45
N ARG A 144 -4.17 3.81 -3.79
CA ARG A 144 -3.09 4.36 -4.61
C ARG A 144 -3.26 3.86 -6.04
N ALA A 145 -3.48 4.77 -6.98
CA ALA A 145 -3.54 4.49 -8.40
C ALA A 145 -2.15 4.67 -9.04
N VAL A 146 -1.72 3.70 -9.85
CA VAL A 146 -0.41 3.70 -10.52
C VAL A 146 -0.58 3.34 -11.99
N GLY A 147 0.01 4.11 -12.88
CA GLY A 147 0.14 3.76 -14.31
C GLY A 147 1.55 3.30 -14.62
N ILE A 148 1.70 2.09 -15.16
CA ILE A 148 2.96 1.57 -15.69
C ILE A 148 3.01 1.87 -17.19
N THR A 149 3.89 2.78 -17.57
CA THR A 149 3.97 3.33 -18.93
C THR A 149 5.09 2.73 -19.78
N ASP A 150 6.03 2.00 -19.18
CA ASP A 150 7.05 1.26 -19.93
C ASP A 150 6.38 0.16 -20.77
N PRO A 151 6.49 0.16 -22.11
CA PRO A 151 5.73 -0.76 -22.95
C PRO A 151 6.05 -2.24 -22.71
N VAL A 152 7.30 -2.57 -22.36
CA VAL A 152 7.74 -3.95 -22.15
C VAL A 152 7.17 -4.49 -20.85
N LEU A 153 7.33 -3.75 -19.76
CA LEU A 153 6.78 -4.10 -18.46
C LEU A 153 5.25 -4.09 -18.47
N ALA A 154 4.62 -3.08 -19.07
CA ALA A 154 3.17 -3.01 -19.21
C ALA A 154 2.62 -4.25 -19.95
N LYS A 155 3.24 -4.65 -21.07
CA LYS A 155 2.82 -5.87 -21.79
C LYS A 155 2.93 -7.11 -20.92
N ARG A 156 4.02 -7.27 -20.16
CA ARG A 156 4.22 -8.40 -19.24
C ARG A 156 3.16 -8.43 -18.14
N LEU A 157 2.96 -7.33 -17.42
CA LEU A 157 1.99 -7.24 -16.33
C LEU A 157 0.55 -7.44 -16.82
N ALA A 158 0.20 -6.90 -17.99
CA ALA A 158 -1.10 -7.13 -18.62
C ALA A 158 -1.33 -8.62 -18.94
N ALA A 159 -0.29 -9.32 -19.42
CA ALA A 159 -0.38 -10.76 -19.68
C ALA A 159 -0.59 -11.57 -18.39
N SER A 160 0.14 -11.25 -17.31
CA SER A 160 -0.08 -11.86 -15.99
C SER A 160 -1.49 -11.61 -15.46
N ALA A 161 -2.01 -10.38 -15.57
CA ALA A 161 -3.37 -10.05 -15.15
C ALA A 161 -4.43 -10.82 -15.95
N ARG A 162 -4.32 -10.86 -17.29
CA ARG A 162 -5.26 -11.61 -18.15
C ARG A 162 -5.22 -13.12 -17.88
N ALA A 163 -4.03 -13.65 -17.56
CA ALA A 163 -3.85 -15.05 -17.18
C ALA A 163 -4.26 -15.35 -15.72
N LYS A 164 -4.79 -14.36 -14.98
CA LYS A 164 -5.14 -14.47 -13.55
C LYS A 164 -3.95 -14.88 -12.66
N ARG A 165 -2.73 -14.47 -13.03
CA ARG A 165 -1.47 -14.70 -12.30
C ARG A 165 -1.07 -13.47 -11.50
N ILE A 166 -2.01 -13.00 -10.68
CA ILE A 166 -1.79 -11.92 -9.71
C ILE A 166 -2.07 -12.49 -8.33
N LEU A 167 -1.06 -12.46 -7.46
CA LEU A 167 -1.16 -12.89 -6.08
C LEU A 167 -1.27 -11.68 -5.17
N ASP A 168 -2.19 -11.75 -4.21
CA ASP A 168 -2.32 -10.76 -3.16
C ASP A 168 -1.48 -11.16 -1.95
N LEU A 169 -0.57 -10.27 -1.57
CA LEU A 169 0.43 -10.48 -0.52
C LEU A 169 0.09 -9.71 0.76
N SER A 170 -1.14 -9.19 0.88
CA SER A 170 -1.52 -8.34 2.01
C SER A 170 -2.52 -9.00 2.96
N VAL A 171 -2.32 -8.76 4.26
CA VAL A 171 -3.28 -9.14 5.28
C VAL A 171 -4.55 -8.30 5.20
N THR A 172 -5.69 -8.87 5.62
CA THR A 172 -6.96 -8.14 5.68
C THR A 172 -7.00 -7.29 6.95
N LEU A 173 -7.42 -6.03 6.84
CA LEU A 173 -7.66 -5.14 7.97
C LEU A 173 -9.06 -5.39 8.54
N ASP A 174 -9.14 -5.82 9.79
CA ASP A 174 -10.38 -6.07 10.53
C ASP A 174 -10.16 -5.79 12.03
N GLU A 175 -11.23 -5.41 12.73
CA GLU A 175 -11.20 -5.10 14.17
C GLU A 175 -10.89 -6.34 15.02
N ASN A 176 -11.19 -7.54 14.50
CA ASN A 176 -10.95 -8.81 15.15
C ASN A 176 -9.63 -9.48 14.71
N LEU A 177 -8.74 -8.76 14.00
CA LEU A 177 -7.44 -9.30 13.57
C LEU A 177 -6.29 -8.55 14.23
N PRO A 178 -5.14 -9.21 14.48
CA PRO A 178 -3.95 -8.58 15.05
C PRO A 178 -3.26 -7.70 14.01
N VAL A 179 -3.89 -6.60 13.60
CA VAL A 179 -3.39 -5.70 12.55
C VAL A 179 -2.77 -4.42 13.11
N THR A 180 -2.86 -4.21 14.42
CA THR A 180 -2.31 -3.04 15.11
C THR A 180 -1.19 -3.49 16.05
N TRP A 181 -0.13 -2.69 16.16
CA TRP A 181 0.94 -2.93 17.13
C TRP A 181 0.38 -2.89 18.57
N PRO A 182 0.51 -3.98 19.35
CA PRO A 182 -0.10 -4.05 20.68
C PRO A 182 0.70 -3.32 21.77
N GLY A 183 1.90 -2.79 21.46
CA GLY A 183 2.83 -2.22 22.45
C GLY A 183 3.70 -3.30 23.11
N ALA A 184 4.88 -2.92 23.62
CA ALA A 184 5.67 -3.80 24.48
C ALA A 184 5.36 -3.56 25.98
N SER A 185 4.87 -2.36 26.32
CA SER A 185 4.41 -2.00 27.66
C SER A 185 3.14 -1.11 27.63
N PRO A 186 2.44 -0.91 28.76
CA PRO A 186 1.23 -0.09 28.80
C PRO A 186 1.47 1.34 28.31
N GLY A 187 0.68 1.79 27.34
CA GLY A 187 0.78 3.12 26.73
C GLY A 187 1.67 3.19 25.49
N GLU A 188 2.25 2.07 25.05
CA GLU A 188 3.01 1.95 23.80
C GLU A 188 2.18 1.39 22.63
N GLU A 189 0.92 1.06 22.87
CA GLU A 189 0.04 0.55 21.83
C GLU A 189 -0.24 1.59 20.74
N ALA A 190 -0.24 1.12 19.49
CA ALA A 190 -0.72 1.93 18.38
C ALA A 190 -2.25 2.06 18.45
N SER A 191 -2.78 3.08 17.76
CA SER A 191 -4.24 3.26 17.67
C SER A 191 -4.88 2.04 17.00
N ARG A 192 -5.83 1.42 17.70
CA ARG A 192 -6.57 0.25 17.17
C ARG A 192 -7.23 0.57 15.83
N TYR A 193 -7.21 -0.41 14.93
CA TYR A 193 -8.07 -0.39 13.76
C TYR A 193 -9.54 -0.39 14.20
N VAL A 194 -10.32 0.58 13.73
CA VAL A 194 -11.76 0.73 13.99
C VAL A 194 -12.49 0.89 12.68
N ALA A 195 -13.63 0.21 12.52
CA ALA A 195 -14.39 0.21 11.27
C ALA A 195 -15.89 0.44 11.50
N LYS A 196 -16.34 1.68 11.34
CA LYS A 196 -17.73 2.09 11.64
C LYS A 196 -18.59 2.16 10.37
N THR A 197 -19.75 1.52 10.40
CA THR A 197 -20.77 1.67 9.35
C THR A 197 -21.38 3.07 9.39
N LEU A 198 -21.27 3.79 8.27
CA LEU A 198 -21.83 5.12 8.07
C LEU A 198 -23.21 5.07 7.41
N ASN A 199 -23.41 4.16 6.45
CA ASN A 199 -24.69 3.90 5.83
C ASN A 199 -24.78 2.42 5.47
N ALA A 200 -25.95 1.82 5.68
CA ALA A 200 -26.30 0.50 5.20
C ALA A 200 -27.67 0.55 4.53
N PHE A 201 -27.72 1.14 3.33
CA PHE A 201 -28.96 1.25 2.54
C PHE A 201 -30.13 1.90 3.30
N SER A 202 -29.83 2.87 4.18
CA SER A 202 -30.87 3.52 4.98
C SER A 202 -31.73 4.46 4.13
N LYS A 203 -33.01 4.61 4.48
CA LYS A 203 -33.92 5.56 3.84
C LYS A 203 -33.37 7.00 3.84
N ALA A 204 -32.68 7.41 4.91
CA ALA A 204 -32.20 8.77 5.08
C ALA A 204 -30.96 9.10 4.22
N ARG A 205 -30.15 8.11 3.88
CA ARG A 205 -28.89 8.31 3.14
C ARG A 205 -28.91 7.74 1.74
N GLY A 206 -29.85 6.84 1.42
CA GLY A 206 -30.04 6.30 0.08
C GLY A 206 -29.34 4.95 -0.15
N PRO A 207 -29.34 4.47 -1.42
CA PRO A 207 -29.11 3.08 -1.76
C PRO A 207 -27.62 2.73 -1.90
N TYR A 208 -26.83 3.00 -0.86
CA TYR A 208 -25.41 2.64 -0.83
C TYR A 208 -24.98 2.11 0.54
N PHE A 209 -23.91 1.32 0.54
CA PHE A 209 -23.21 0.92 1.75
C PHE A 209 -21.94 1.77 1.89
N ALA A 210 -21.64 2.24 3.10
CA ALA A 210 -20.42 2.98 3.37
C ALA A 210 -19.90 2.69 4.79
N ARG A 211 -18.59 2.50 4.91
CA ARG A 211 -17.87 2.40 6.17
C ARG A 211 -16.80 3.49 6.25
N THR A 212 -16.44 3.88 7.46
CA THR A 212 -15.25 4.68 7.74
C THR A 212 -14.28 3.86 8.58
N HIS A 213 -12.99 4.11 8.39
CA HIS A 213 -11.92 3.40 9.06
C HIS A 213 -11.03 4.41 9.79
N LEU A 214 -10.66 4.08 11.03
CA LEU A 214 -9.60 4.75 11.78
C LEU A 214 -8.49 3.72 11.98
N LEU A 215 -7.25 4.09 11.68
CA LEU A 215 -6.13 3.17 11.72
C LEU A 215 -4.81 3.92 11.93
N ASP A 216 -3.85 3.21 12.51
CA ASP A 216 -2.45 3.61 12.52
C ASP A 216 -1.82 3.47 11.12
N GLY A 217 -0.81 4.29 10.82
CA GLY A 217 -0.11 4.28 9.52
C GLY A 217 0.62 2.97 9.22
N ASN A 218 0.93 2.18 10.25
CA ASN A 218 1.61 0.88 10.18
C ASN A 218 0.62 -0.29 10.36
N ALA A 219 -0.69 -0.05 10.27
CA ALA A 219 -1.67 -1.13 10.42
C ALA A 219 -1.60 -2.14 9.26
N GLY A 220 -1.50 -3.43 9.59
CA GLY A 220 -1.41 -4.54 8.63
C GLY A 220 -0.23 -4.38 7.66
N THR A 221 -0.42 -4.73 6.39
CA THR A 221 0.64 -4.63 5.36
C THR A 221 0.98 -3.18 5.05
N HIS A 222 2.21 -2.77 5.33
CA HIS A 222 2.64 -1.37 5.26
C HIS A 222 4.11 -1.22 4.84
N ALA A 223 4.46 -0.04 4.32
CA ALA A 223 5.85 0.38 4.17
C ALA A 223 6.33 1.20 5.38
N VAL A 224 7.62 1.12 5.67
CA VAL A 224 8.29 1.94 6.69
C VAL A 224 9.10 3.03 5.99
N PRO A 225 8.63 4.29 5.93
CA PRO A 225 9.36 5.38 5.29
C PRO A 225 10.60 5.80 6.10
N PRO A 226 11.67 6.35 5.48
CA PRO A 226 12.87 6.75 6.21
C PRO A 226 12.64 7.78 7.33
N ALA A 227 11.63 8.64 7.22
CA ALA A 227 11.27 9.59 8.26
C ALA A 227 10.69 8.92 9.53
N PHE A 228 10.23 7.67 9.47
CA PHE A 228 9.85 6.89 10.66
C PHE A 228 11.04 6.70 11.60
N SER A 229 12.21 6.40 11.03
CA SER A 229 13.39 5.93 11.77
C SER A 229 14.45 7.02 11.94
N LEU A 230 14.52 7.97 11.01
CA LEU A 230 15.48 9.06 11.03
C LEU A 230 14.79 10.38 11.38
N PRO A 231 15.34 11.16 12.32
CA PRO A 231 14.75 12.43 12.69
C PRO A 231 14.98 13.48 11.60
N PRO A 232 14.27 14.62 11.70
CA PRO A 232 14.56 15.76 10.84
C PRO A 232 15.97 16.31 11.10
N LYS A 233 16.53 16.97 10.08
CA LYS A 233 17.84 17.63 10.16
C LYS A 233 17.89 18.61 11.35
N GLY A 234 18.96 18.54 12.14
CA GLY A 234 19.18 19.40 13.31
C GLY A 234 18.57 18.87 14.61
N PHE A 235 18.01 17.65 14.61
CA PHE A 235 17.55 17.00 15.83
C PHE A 235 18.71 16.81 16.83
N ASN A 236 18.46 17.16 18.10
CA ASN A 236 19.42 16.97 19.19
C ASN A 236 19.31 15.55 19.77
N ASN A 237 20.33 14.72 19.53
CA ASN A 237 20.39 13.34 20.02
C ASN A 237 20.45 13.24 21.56
N ASP A 238 20.79 14.32 22.29
CA ASP A 238 20.74 14.33 23.76
C ASP A 238 19.32 14.25 24.33
N ARG A 239 18.30 14.44 23.48
CA ARG A 239 16.89 14.23 23.86
C ARG A 239 16.52 12.75 23.99
N TYR A 240 17.35 11.84 23.45
CA TYR A 240 17.11 10.41 23.59
C TYR A 240 17.41 9.92 25.02
N SER A 241 16.76 8.83 25.41
CA SER A 241 17.09 8.13 26.65
C SER A 241 18.53 7.61 26.64
N ALA A 242 19.08 7.27 27.81
CA ALA A 242 20.42 6.71 27.92
C ALA A 242 20.59 5.41 27.11
N SER A 243 19.56 4.55 27.09
CA SER A 243 19.57 3.30 26.31
C SER A 243 19.66 3.58 24.81
N VAL A 244 18.82 4.46 24.28
CA VAL A 244 18.82 4.82 22.85
C VAL A 244 20.14 5.50 22.46
N ARG A 245 20.72 6.36 23.32
CA ARG A 245 22.03 6.96 23.06
C ARG A 245 23.15 5.92 23.02
N LYS A 246 23.09 4.89 23.86
CA LYS A 246 24.04 3.76 23.81
C LYS A 246 23.88 2.99 22.49
N THR A 247 22.66 2.63 22.10
CA THR A 247 22.41 1.93 20.83
C THR A 247 22.86 2.78 19.63
N LEU A 248 22.64 4.10 19.68
CA LEU A 248 23.13 5.03 18.66
C LEU A 248 24.65 5.05 18.59
N ALA A 249 25.36 5.09 19.73
CA ALA A 249 26.82 5.03 19.74
C ALA A 249 27.32 3.69 19.16
N ASP A 250 26.68 2.57 19.54
CA ASP A 250 26.99 1.23 19.03
C ASP A 250 26.75 1.14 17.51
N TYR A 251 25.68 1.77 17.01
CA TYR A 251 25.38 1.91 15.58
C TYR A 251 26.44 2.74 14.86
N GLU A 252 26.74 3.94 15.35
CA GLU A 252 27.64 4.88 14.68
C GLU A 252 29.08 4.40 14.65
N ALA A 253 29.51 3.65 15.67
CA ALA A 253 30.80 2.98 15.69
C ALA A 253 30.95 1.93 14.56
N LYS A 254 29.86 1.29 14.15
CA LYS A 254 29.87 0.20 13.15
C LYS A 254 29.54 0.67 11.74
N TYR A 255 28.57 1.57 11.59
CA TYR A 255 27.96 1.92 10.30
C TYR A 255 28.18 3.37 9.90
N GLY A 256 28.85 4.16 10.74
CA GLY A 256 29.04 5.59 10.57
C GLY A 256 27.87 6.41 11.11
N LYS A 257 28.01 7.74 11.07
CA LYS A 257 27.02 8.66 11.64
C LYS A 257 25.63 8.43 11.07
N ARG A 258 24.64 8.36 11.96
CA ARG A 258 23.24 8.22 11.55
C ARG A 258 22.76 9.48 10.84
N GLY A 259 22.04 9.30 9.74
CA GLY A 259 21.50 10.37 8.92
C GLY A 259 20.23 11.03 9.46
N PHE A 260 19.59 11.78 8.57
CA PHE A 260 18.34 12.50 8.81
C PHE A 260 17.40 12.27 7.63
N SER A 261 16.08 12.35 7.86
CA SER A 261 15.12 12.26 6.76
C SER A 261 13.87 13.08 6.99
N ALA A 262 13.24 13.45 5.88
CA ALA A 262 11.89 14.01 5.79
C ALA A 262 11.04 13.25 4.74
N ILE A 263 11.52 12.08 4.30
CA ILE A 263 10.84 11.21 3.35
C ILE A 263 9.80 10.41 4.12
N THR A 264 8.56 10.88 4.07
CA THR A 264 7.34 10.22 4.54
C THR A 264 6.75 9.36 3.41
N ALA A 265 5.76 8.51 3.72
CA ALA A 265 5.32 7.46 2.79
C ALA A 265 4.79 7.98 1.45
N GLU A 266 4.14 9.15 1.43
CA GLU A 266 3.66 9.76 0.20
C GLU A 266 4.77 10.26 -0.73
N LYS A 267 5.99 10.39 -0.20
CA LYS A 267 7.21 10.82 -0.89
C LYS A 267 8.10 9.65 -1.29
N ILE A 268 7.77 8.41 -0.91
CA ILE A 268 8.54 7.23 -1.34
C ILE A 268 8.52 7.15 -2.88
N PRO A 269 9.70 7.10 -3.54
CA PRO A 269 9.77 6.86 -4.98
C PRO A 269 9.25 5.45 -5.30
N LEU A 270 8.12 5.35 -6.00
CA LEU A 270 7.48 4.05 -6.30
C LEU A 270 8.40 3.06 -7.02
N LYS A 271 9.39 3.53 -7.78
CA LYS A 271 10.41 2.67 -8.41
C LYS A 271 11.23 1.84 -7.41
N GLN A 272 11.22 2.18 -6.12
CA GLN A 272 11.89 1.41 -5.07
C GLN A 272 11.05 0.21 -4.63
N THR A 273 9.72 0.35 -4.60
CA THR A 273 8.78 -0.66 -4.08
C THR A 273 8.06 -1.44 -5.20
N LEU A 274 8.52 -1.29 -6.44
CA LEU A 274 8.09 -2.02 -7.62
C LEU A 274 9.33 -2.63 -8.29
N GLY A 275 9.41 -3.96 -8.42
CA GLY A 275 10.58 -4.62 -9.00
C GLY A 275 10.47 -6.14 -9.04
N GLU A 276 11.47 -6.80 -9.64
CA GLU A 276 11.55 -8.27 -9.61
C GLU A 276 11.64 -8.77 -8.17
N ALA A 277 10.79 -9.73 -7.82
CA ALA A 277 10.77 -10.33 -6.50
C ALA A 277 11.92 -11.35 -6.36
N HIS A 278 12.78 -11.09 -5.39
CA HIS A 278 13.84 -11.98 -4.96
C HIS A 278 13.47 -12.64 -3.64
N LEU A 279 12.92 -13.86 -3.72
CA LEU A 279 12.55 -14.63 -2.55
C LEU A 279 13.78 -15.25 -1.89
N VAL A 280 13.95 -15.00 -0.59
CA VAL A 280 14.92 -15.67 0.29
C VAL A 280 14.12 -16.50 1.28
N ASP A 281 14.19 -17.83 1.14
CA ASP A 281 13.50 -18.74 2.05
C ASP A 281 14.29 -18.86 3.35
N VAL A 282 13.64 -18.49 4.45
CA VAL A 282 14.17 -18.56 5.81
C VAL A 282 13.15 -19.20 6.75
N SER A 283 12.20 -19.95 6.20
CA SER A 283 11.14 -20.62 6.98
C SER A 283 11.69 -21.69 7.93
N ASP A 284 12.91 -22.18 7.68
CA ASP A 284 13.64 -23.07 8.59
C ASP A 284 14.06 -22.41 9.91
N LEU A 285 13.98 -21.08 10.02
CA LEU A 285 14.27 -20.35 11.26
C LEU A 285 13.14 -20.45 12.29
N ALA A 286 11.92 -20.77 11.88
CA ALA A 286 10.79 -20.89 12.79
C ALA A 286 11.01 -22.04 13.79
N GLY A 287 10.88 -21.75 15.09
CA GLY A 287 11.09 -22.69 16.19
C GLY A 287 12.57 -22.99 16.49
N SER A 288 13.50 -22.15 16.02
CA SER A 288 14.95 -22.40 16.19
C SER A 288 15.53 -21.89 17.51
N THR A 289 14.82 -21.04 18.25
CA THR A 289 15.23 -20.59 19.59
C THR A 289 14.75 -21.53 20.68
N LYS A 290 15.41 -21.46 21.84
CA LYS A 290 14.99 -22.20 23.03
C LYS A 290 14.00 -21.40 23.86
N LYS A 291 13.12 -22.09 24.59
CA LYS A 291 12.09 -21.47 25.42
C LYS A 291 12.66 -20.52 26.47
N GLU A 292 13.85 -20.82 26.99
CA GLU A 292 14.57 -19.99 27.98
C GLU A 292 15.12 -18.70 27.38
N GLU A 293 15.23 -18.61 26.06
CA GLU A 293 15.67 -17.43 25.32
C GLU A 293 14.50 -16.56 24.84
N TRP A 294 13.25 -17.02 25.01
CA TRP A 294 12.09 -16.25 24.57
C TRP A 294 12.02 -14.89 25.30
N PRO A 295 11.70 -13.80 24.57
CA PRO A 295 11.10 -13.80 23.23
C PRO A 295 12.07 -13.73 22.05
N LYS A 296 13.38 -13.97 22.22
CA LYS A 296 14.39 -13.80 21.17
C LYS A 296 13.91 -14.21 19.76
N SER A 297 14.08 -13.31 18.80
CA SER A 297 13.84 -13.58 17.38
C SER A 297 14.94 -14.48 16.80
N PRO A 298 14.59 -15.51 16.00
CA PRO A 298 15.52 -16.13 15.06
C PRO A 298 16.13 -15.07 14.11
N LEU A 299 17.43 -15.13 13.85
CA LEU A 299 18.11 -14.12 13.04
C LEU A 299 18.40 -14.58 11.61
N ILE A 300 18.01 -13.74 10.64
CA ILE A 300 18.46 -13.79 9.25
C ILE A 300 19.82 -13.09 9.19
N THR A 301 20.87 -13.88 9.42
CA THR A 301 22.24 -13.37 9.52
C THR A 301 22.86 -13.04 8.16
N LEU A 302 23.90 -12.20 8.15
CA LEU A 302 24.71 -11.90 6.98
C LEU A 302 25.29 -13.17 6.36
N ALA A 303 25.72 -14.13 7.19
CA ALA A 303 26.23 -15.41 6.71
C ALA A 303 25.17 -16.18 5.91
N ARG A 304 23.92 -16.19 6.38
CA ARG A 304 22.79 -16.81 5.67
C ARG A 304 22.48 -16.08 4.36
N VAL A 305 22.44 -14.75 4.37
CA VAL A 305 22.22 -13.95 3.16
C VAL A 305 23.31 -14.22 2.12
N LYS A 306 24.59 -14.25 2.53
CA LYS A 306 25.71 -14.61 1.65
C LYS A 306 25.64 -16.05 1.16
N GLN A 307 25.12 -16.98 1.98
CA GLN A 307 24.95 -18.37 1.57
C GLN A 307 23.86 -18.51 0.50
N HIS A 308 22.73 -17.80 0.65
CA HIS A 308 21.68 -17.74 -0.38
C HIS A 308 22.19 -17.15 -1.69
N GLU A 309 22.99 -16.08 -1.61
CA GLU A 309 23.55 -15.43 -2.80
C GLU A 309 24.37 -16.37 -3.68
N LYS A 310 25.03 -17.39 -3.10
CA LYS A 310 25.83 -18.37 -3.87
C LYS A 310 25.02 -19.12 -4.92
N THR A 311 23.72 -19.35 -4.67
CA THR A 311 22.84 -20.06 -5.62
C THR A 311 21.93 -19.08 -6.38
N ARG A 312 21.64 -17.92 -5.79
CA ARG A 312 20.82 -16.88 -6.42
C ARG A 312 21.40 -15.49 -6.13
N PRO A 313 22.24 -14.93 -7.03
CA PRO A 313 22.83 -13.62 -6.86
C PRO A 313 21.78 -12.50 -6.75
N PHE A 314 22.03 -11.51 -5.89
CA PHE A 314 21.20 -10.31 -5.79
C PHE A 314 21.54 -9.34 -6.92
N LEU A 315 20.51 -8.85 -7.62
CA LEU A 315 20.67 -7.86 -8.68
C LEU A 315 20.17 -6.47 -8.23
N PRO A 316 20.85 -5.38 -8.61
CA PRO A 316 20.39 -4.03 -8.29
C PRO A 316 18.96 -3.78 -8.76
N GLY A 317 18.14 -3.19 -7.89
CA GLY A 317 16.73 -2.90 -8.18
C GLY A 317 15.75 -4.06 -7.95
N GLU A 318 16.22 -5.26 -7.58
CA GLU A 318 15.32 -6.30 -7.07
C GLU A 318 14.69 -5.89 -5.73
N VAL A 319 13.52 -6.48 -5.46
CA VAL A 319 12.85 -6.42 -4.16
C VAL A 319 13.12 -7.73 -3.44
N VAL A 320 13.89 -7.71 -2.35
CA VAL A 320 14.22 -8.92 -1.59
C VAL A 320 13.12 -9.20 -0.58
N LEU A 321 12.47 -10.36 -0.67
CA LEU A 321 11.37 -10.80 0.19
C LEU A 321 11.83 -11.98 1.04
N PHE A 322 11.81 -11.83 2.36
CA PHE A 322 12.11 -12.91 3.30
C PHE A 322 10.83 -13.71 3.56
N LYS A 323 10.81 -14.95 3.05
CA LYS A 323 9.73 -15.91 3.31
C LYS A 323 10.03 -16.63 4.61
N THR A 324 9.33 -16.27 5.68
CA THR A 324 9.39 -16.92 6.99
C THR A 324 8.23 -17.89 7.19
N GLY A 325 7.09 -17.67 6.54
CA GLY A 325 5.83 -18.38 6.78
C GLY A 325 5.08 -17.92 8.04
N TYR A 326 5.57 -16.90 8.75
CA TYR A 326 5.08 -16.52 10.06
C TYR A 326 3.63 -15.98 10.04
N THR A 327 3.35 -14.99 9.19
CA THR A 327 1.99 -14.44 9.05
C THR A 327 1.00 -15.51 8.59
N ASP A 328 1.35 -16.33 7.60
CA ASP A 328 0.47 -17.40 7.10
C ASP A 328 0.08 -18.41 8.20
N LEU A 329 0.98 -18.66 9.15
CA LEU A 329 0.75 -19.59 10.27
C LEU A 329 -0.03 -18.95 11.44
N LYS A 330 0.25 -17.69 11.74
CA LYS A 330 -0.12 -17.04 13.01
C LYS A 330 -1.21 -15.97 12.89
N PHE A 331 -1.44 -15.42 11.70
CA PHE A 331 -2.45 -14.38 11.49
C PHE A 331 -3.86 -14.97 11.54
N LYS A 332 -4.46 -14.89 12.73
CA LYS A 332 -5.77 -15.46 13.07
C LYS A 332 -6.60 -14.43 13.82
N PRO A 333 -7.93 -14.62 13.95
CA PRO A 333 -8.74 -13.80 14.83
C PRO A 333 -8.14 -13.65 16.22
N LEU A 334 -8.30 -12.47 16.82
CA LEU A 334 -7.89 -12.21 18.19
C LEU A 334 -8.62 -13.20 19.14
N PRO A 335 -7.92 -13.82 20.09
CA PRO A 335 -8.54 -14.76 21.00
C PRO A 335 -9.34 -14.03 22.10
N ASP A 336 -10.20 -14.77 22.79
CA ASP A 336 -10.86 -14.28 24.00
C ASP A 336 -9.85 -14.12 25.15
N LEU A 337 -10.11 -13.18 26.06
CA LEU A 337 -9.30 -13.04 27.26
C LEU A 337 -9.40 -14.32 28.14
N PRO A 338 -8.31 -14.76 28.79
CA PRO A 338 -7.01 -14.08 28.93
C PRO A 338 -5.94 -14.47 27.89
N ASP A 339 -6.32 -15.18 26.82
CA ASP A 339 -5.37 -15.65 25.83
C ASP A 339 -4.78 -14.47 25.02
N MET A 340 -3.54 -14.64 24.57
CA MET A 340 -2.82 -13.65 23.76
C MET A 340 -2.76 -14.11 22.31
N ASP A 341 -2.86 -13.17 21.37
CA ASP A 341 -2.64 -13.52 19.97
C ASP A 341 -1.22 -14.07 19.77
N ALA A 342 -1.11 -15.13 18.98
CA ALA A 342 0.15 -15.85 18.79
C ALA A 342 1.11 -15.17 17.81
N LEU A 343 0.71 -14.05 17.22
CA LEU A 343 1.44 -13.35 16.16
C LEU A 343 2.31 -12.22 16.71
N MET A 344 1.77 -11.38 17.61
CA MET A 344 2.47 -10.24 18.19
C MET A 344 2.42 -10.24 19.71
N ALA A 345 1.24 -10.33 20.33
CA ALA A 345 1.14 -10.16 21.79
C ALA A 345 1.90 -11.24 22.58
N ALA A 346 1.73 -12.52 22.26
CA ALA A 346 2.41 -13.60 22.98
C ALA A 346 3.95 -13.54 22.82
N PRO A 347 4.52 -13.31 21.62
CA PRO A 347 5.94 -13.02 21.48
C PRO A 347 6.39 -11.81 22.29
N LEU A 348 5.74 -10.65 22.17
CA LEU A 348 6.15 -9.44 22.89
C LEU A 348 6.08 -9.59 24.42
N ALA A 349 5.16 -10.42 24.92
CA ALA A 349 5.05 -10.76 26.33
C ALA A 349 6.02 -11.84 26.82
N GLY A 350 6.95 -12.33 25.98
CA GLY A 350 7.89 -13.39 26.37
C GLY A 350 7.28 -14.78 26.46
N LYS A 351 6.05 -14.98 25.97
CA LYS A 351 5.30 -16.25 26.06
C LYS A 351 5.50 -17.15 24.84
N ALA A 352 6.07 -16.62 23.77
CA ALA A 352 6.40 -17.33 22.54
C ALA A 352 7.72 -16.83 21.95
N GLU A 353 8.27 -17.60 21.02
CA GLU A 353 9.38 -17.17 20.17
C GLU A 353 8.99 -15.94 19.33
N GLY A 354 9.92 -14.99 19.18
CA GLY A 354 9.80 -13.85 18.27
C GLY A 354 9.77 -14.27 16.80
N TRP A 355 9.18 -13.46 15.93
CA TRP A 355 9.26 -13.71 14.49
C TRP A 355 10.70 -13.58 13.97
N PRO A 356 11.07 -14.27 12.87
CA PRO A 356 12.38 -14.12 12.26
C PRO A 356 12.67 -12.67 11.87
N ALA A 357 13.88 -12.22 12.21
CA ALA A 357 14.31 -10.83 12.08
C ALA A 357 15.62 -10.75 11.31
N ILE A 358 15.78 -9.72 10.48
CA ILE A 358 17.07 -9.46 9.83
C ILE A 358 18.03 -8.78 10.79
N GLU A 359 19.33 -9.07 10.68
CA GLU A 359 20.35 -8.32 11.41
C GLU A 359 20.84 -7.09 10.62
N PRO A 360 21.35 -6.02 11.28
CA PRO A 360 21.82 -4.82 10.59
C PRO A 360 22.92 -5.10 9.56
N ALA A 361 23.86 -6.01 9.83
CA ALA A 361 24.93 -6.32 8.90
C ALA A 361 24.41 -6.89 7.56
N ALA A 362 23.31 -7.65 7.58
CA ALA A 362 22.66 -8.14 6.37
C ALA A 362 21.95 -7.02 5.60
N VAL A 363 21.34 -6.04 6.29
CA VAL A 363 20.75 -4.85 5.65
C VAL A 363 21.82 -4.02 4.93
N ALA A 364 22.97 -3.75 5.58
CA ALA A 364 24.11 -3.07 4.94
C ALA A 364 24.56 -3.80 3.67
N TYR A 365 24.71 -5.11 3.76
CA TYR A 365 25.15 -5.92 2.62
C TYR A 365 24.18 -5.85 1.43
N LEU A 366 22.89 -5.97 1.68
CA LEU A 366 21.87 -5.86 0.62
C LEU A 366 21.83 -4.46 0.02
N ALA A 367 22.07 -3.42 0.83
CA ALA A 367 22.20 -2.05 0.31
C ALA A 367 23.38 -1.91 -0.66
N GLU A 368 24.53 -2.53 -0.36
CA GLU A 368 25.72 -2.55 -1.23
C GLU A 368 25.44 -3.28 -2.55
N LYS A 369 24.53 -4.26 -2.56
CA LYS A 369 24.05 -4.94 -3.79
C LYS A 369 23.06 -4.12 -4.61
N GLY A 370 22.74 -2.89 -4.19
CA GLY A 370 21.80 -2.03 -4.88
C GLY A 370 20.33 -2.35 -4.61
N ILE A 371 20.04 -3.14 -3.56
CA ILE A 371 18.67 -3.41 -3.11
C ILE A 371 18.13 -2.16 -2.40
N ARG A 372 16.89 -1.78 -2.72
CA ARG A 372 16.22 -0.59 -2.17
C ARG A 372 14.84 -0.88 -1.58
N CYS A 373 14.42 -2.13 -1.55
CA CYS A 373 13.21 -2.57 -0.86
C CYS A 373 13.43 -3.97 -0.28
N LEU A 374 13.07 -4.12 0.99
CA LEU A 374 13.09 -5.40 1.71
C LEU A 374 11.67 -5.71 2.17
N GLY A 375 11.21 -6.94 1.98
CA GLY A 375 9.91 -7.40 2.44
C GLY A 375 10.02 -8.52 3.46
N THR A 376 9.09 -8.58 4.40
CA THR A 376 8.96 -9.69 5.36
C THR A 376 7.49 -10.10 5.50
N ASP A 377 7.23 -11.40 5.65
CA ASP A 377 5.94 -11.93 6.12
C ASP A 377 5.92 -12.14 7.65
N GLY A 378 6.83 -11.48 8.38
CA GLY A 378 6.69 -11.20 9.82
C GLY A 378 6.02 -9.84 10.06
N PRO A 379 5.51 -9.58 11.29
CA PRO A 379 4.90 -8.29 11.66
C PRO A 379 5.81 -7.08 11.42
N THR A 380 7.10 -7.25 11.71
CA THR A 380 8.14 -6.21 11.52
C THR A 380 9.42 -6.84 10.98
N LEU A 381 10.26 -6.07 10.29
CA LEU A 381 11.53 -6.53 9.74
C LEU A 381 12.59 -6.75 10.85
N GLY A 382 12.51 -5.96 11.92
CA GLY A 382 13.50 -5.90 12.99
C GLY A 382 13.35 -6.93 14.12
N GLY A 383 12.23 -7.66 14.19
CA GLY A 383 11.98 -8.62 15.27
C GLY A 383 11.49 -7.97 16.55
N VAL A 384 11.53 -8.74 17.64
CA VAL A 384 11.14 -8.27 18.99
C VAL A 384 12.27 -7.60 19.78
N ASP A 385 13.53 -7.80 19.38
CA ASP A 385 14.68 -7.20 20.08
C ASP A 385 14.83 -5.73 19.67
N GLU A 386 14.62 -4.83 20.64
CA GLU A 386 14.62 -3.38 20.41
C GLU A 386 15.93 -2.87 19.81
N ASN A 387 17.08 -3.40 20.25
CA ASN A 387 18.39 -2.96 19.78
C ASN A 387 18.66 -3.38 18.34
N ASN A 388 18.27 -4.60 17.97
CA ASN A 388 18.31 -5.08 16.61
C ASN A 388 17.37 -4.26 15.73
N ALA A 389 16.10 -4.11 16.15
CA ALA A 389 15.09 -3.37 15.41
C ALA A 389 15.52 -1.92 15.14
N MET A 390 15.94 -1.17 16.16
CA MET A 390 16.42 0.21 15.98
C MET A 390 17.54 0.32 14.94
N GLN A 391 18.54 -0.55 15.03
CA GLN A 391 19.67 -0.53 14.10
C GLN A 391 19.27 -0.93 12.68
N VAL A 392 18.39 -1.93 12.53
CA VAL A 392 17.84 -2.34 11.21
C VAL A 392 17.15 -1.17 10.54
N TYR A 393 16.29 -0.46 11.29
CA TYR A 393 15.51 0.65 10.75
C TYR A 393 16.35 1.90 10.45
N TRP A 394 17.31 2.26 11.33
CA TRP A 394 18.26 3.34 11.04
C TRP A 394 19.07 3.03 9.79
N LEU A 395 19.58 1.80 9.68
CA LEU A 395 20.41 1.42 8.54
C LEU A 395 19.61 1.34 7.24
N ALA A 396 18.41 0.78 7.28
CA ALA A 396 17.53 0.75 6.11
C ALA A 396 17.25 2.17 5.62
N ALA A 397 16.86 3.07 6.53
CA ALA A 397 16.59 4.46 6.20
C ALA A 397 17.84 5.21 5.69
N ASP A 398 19.00 5.05 6.34
CA ASP A 398 20.26 5.70 5.93
C ASP A 398 20.73 5.23 4.55
N LYS A 399 20.46 3.97 4.20
CA LYS A 399 20.78 3.39 2.89
C LYS A 399 19.68 3.57 1.84
N GLY A 400 18.58 4.24 2.20
CA GLY A 400 17.44 4.46 1.31
C GLY A 400 16.70 3.17 0.92
N ILE A 401 16.73 2.16 1.78
CA ILE A 401 15.92 0.96 1.69
C ILE A 401 14.55 1.24 2.32
N ILE A 402 13.48 0.78 1.64
CA ILE A 402 12.12 0.80 2.15
C ILE A 402 11.73 -0.60 2.62
N PRO A 403 11.53 -0.83 3.93
CA PRO A 403 10.88 -2.03 4.42
C PRO A 403 9.40 -2.06 3.99
N VAL A 404 8.91 -3.22 3.56
CA VAL A 404 7.48 -3.55 3.42
C VAL A 404 7.18 -4.74 4.31
N GLU A 405 6.37 -4.52 5.32
CA GLU A 405 6.19 -5.46 6.43
C GLU A 405 4.81 -6.08 6.40
N PHE A 406 4.67 -7.16 7.17
CA PHE A 406 3.39 -7.82 7.39
C PHE A 406 2.77 -8.36 6.09
N LEU A 407 3.62 -8.94 5.23
CA LEU A 407 3.19 -9.66 4.04
C LEU A 407 2.60 -11.02 4.40
N THR A 408 1.88 -11.63 3.46
CA THR A 408 1.32 -12.99 3.53
C THR A 408 1.49 -13.67 2.17
N ASN A 409 1.29 -14.99 2.10
CA ASN A 409 1.30 -15.78 0.87
C ASN A 409 2.65 -15.78 0.13
N LEU A 410 3.77 -15.40 0.75
CA LEU A 410 5.08 -15.42 0.09
C LEU A 410 5.45 -16.83 -0.38
N GLY A 411 5.00 -17.88 0.31
CA GLY A 411 5.18 -19.27 -0.10
C GLY A 411 4.40 -19.70 -1.35
N LYS A 412 3.49 -18.88 -1.86
CA LYS A 412 2.74 -19.13 -3.11
C LYS A 412 3.39 -18.48 -4.34
N LEU A 413 4.43 -17.67 -4.14
CA LEU A 413 5.17 -17.08 -5.26
C LEU A 413 6.02 -18.16 -5.96
N PRO A 414 6.15 -18.10 -7.30
CA PRO A 414 7.15 -18.91 -7.97
C PRO A 414 8.55 -18.48 -7.52
N GLU A 415 9.52 -19.40 -7.59
CA GLU A 415 10.91 -19.10 -7.21
C GLU A 415 11.52 -17.93 -8.00
N LYS A 416 11.11 -17.76 -9.27
CA LYS A 416 11.61 -16.74 -10.19
C LYS A 416 10.46 -16.15 -11.04
N GLY A 417 10.66 -14.93 -11.53
CA GLY A 417 9.79 -14.29 -12.53
C GLY A 417 8.58 -13.55 -11.96
N ALA A 418 8.41 -13.52 -10.64
CA ALA A 418 7.42 -12.67 -9.99
C ALA A 418 7.90 -11.22 -9.95
N PHE A 419 7.01 -10.27 -10.22
CA PHE A 419 7.21 -8.83 -10.12
C PHE A 419 6.37 -8.31 -8.96
N PHE A 420 7.04 -7.81 -7.91
CA PHE A 420 6.43 -7.25 -6.72
C PHE A 420 5.93 -5.83 -6.98
N LEU A 421 4.75 -5.52 -6.45
CA LEU A 421 4.10 -4.22 -6.58
C LEU A 421 3.56 -3.78 -5.21
N PHE A 422 4.13 -2.73 -4.64
CA PHE A 422 3.57 -2.07 -3.47
C PHE A 422 3.57 -0.56 -3.64
N ALA A 423 2.42 0.06 -3.38
CA ALA A 423 2.28 1.50 -3.44
C ALA A 423 1.47 1.97 -2.21
N PRO A 424 2.09 2.61 -1.21
CA PRO A 424 1.39 3.04 0.00
C PRO A 424 0.34 4.09 -0.32
N ILE A 425 -0.70 4.16 0.51
CA ILE A 425 -1.71 5.23 0.41
C ILE A 425 -1.02 6.60 0.56
N ARG A 426 -1.42 7.56 -0.28
CA ARG A 426 -0.80 8.89 -0.37
C ARG A 426 -1.30 9.86 0.70
N VAL A 427 -1.11 9.52 1.98
CA VAL A 427 -1.43 10.43 3.10
C VAL A 427 -0.24 11.35 3.36
N GLN A 428 -0.47 12.66 3.37
CA GLN A 428 0.58 13.65 3.60
C GLN A 428 1.19 13.50 4.99
N GLY A 429 2.52 13.47 5.09
CA GLY A 429 3.21 13.38 6.37
C GLY A 429 3.09 12.02 7.06
N ASN A 430 2.66 10.97 6.35
CA ASN A 430 2.48 9.66 6.95
C ASN A 430 3.85 9.02 7.24
N HIS A 431 4.11 8.75 8.51
CA HIS A 431 5.32 8.07 8.98
C HIS A 431 5.14 6.54 8.98
N GLY A 432 3.93 6.07 8.67
CA GLY A 432 3.67 4.72 8.22
C GLY A 432 3.26 4.70 6.75
N GLY A 433 3.06 3.52 6.19
CA GLY A 433 2.78 3.37 4.76
C GLY A 433 1.83 2.22 4.47
N TYR A 434 0.71 2.11 5.19
CA TYR A 434 -0.30 1.07 4.90
C TYR A 434 -0.71 1.09 3.43
N GLY A 435 -1.00 -0.10 2.89
CA GLY A 435 -1.31 -0.25 1.47
C GLY A 435 -1.63 -1.67 1.08
N ARG A 436 -1.39 -1.97 -0.20
CA ARG A 436 -1.63 -3.30 -0.77
C ARG A 436 -0.42 -3.77 -1.57
N ALA A 437 0.17 -4.87 -1.14
CA ALA A 437 1.19 -5.62 -1.84
C ALA A 437 0.54 -6.65 -2.77
N LEU A 438 0.96 -6.65 -4.03
CA LEU A 438 0.62 -7.64 -5.03
C LEU A 438 1.90 -8.20 -5.66
N ALA A 439 1.79 -9.37 -6.29
CA ALA A 439 2.82 -9.88 -7.19
C ALA A 439 2.20 -10.39 -8.48
N ALA A 440 2.77 -9.98 -9.61
CA ALA A 440 2.41 -10.50 -10.93
C ALA A 440 3.48 -11.48 -11.40
N TYR A 441 3.11 -12.67 -11.87
CA TYR A 441 4.07 -13.69 -12.30
C TYR A 441 3.69 -14.29 -13.64
#